data_AF-A0A2T2UZ33-F1
#
_entry.id   AF-A0A2T2UZ33-F1
#
_cell.length_a   1.000
_cell.length_b   1.000
_cell.length_c   1.000
_cell.angle_alpha   90.00
_cell.angle_beta   90.00
_cell.angle_gamma   90.00
#
_symmetry.space_group_name_H-M   'P 1'
#
loop_
_entity.id
_entity.type
_entity.pdbx_description
1 polymer ?
#
loop_
_entity_poly.entity_id
_entity_poly.type
_entity_poly.pdbx_seq_one_letter_code
_entity_poly.pdbx_strand_id
1 'polypeptide(L)'
;MLTALRQPFALCCVVALLVTGSLAACQTAEEAAEEAGEEAYEEVADLYQDDYLAVEIEDTQADGNIGGVARFTYDDQSGEAYVQGRVTGLEPGLHGFHVHENGSCAMQDGTPAGAAGGHYNPDDSPHGAPDDDDGERHVGDFGNIRANSNGVAEFAFSYVRDEPDFGSLEDRAVLVHGGRDDLSSQPSGAAGARVGCGQMTDSENVDDDMLDDM
;
A
#
# COMPACT_ATOMS: atom_id res chain seq x y z
N MET A 1 -51.52 18.82 15.82
CA MET A 1 -52.18 19.69 14.83
C MET A 1 -51.75 19.22 13.46
N LEU A 2 -52.74 18.81 12.66
CA LEU A 2 -52.80 18.74 11.19
C LEU A 2 -51.64 18.02 10.43
N THR A 3 -51.86 16.80 9.94
CA THR A 3 -52.31 16.42 8.55
C THR A 3 -51.31 16.84 7.46
N ALA A 4 -50.58 15.90 6.85
CA ALA A 4 -50.92 15.20 5.58
C ALA A 4 -50.53 16.07 4.34
N LEU A 5 -50.03 15.61 3.20
CA LEU A 5 -50.18 14.38 2.41
C LEU A 5 -48.99 14.20 1.46
N ARG A 6 -48.81 12.95 1.01
CA ARG A 6 -48.04 12.54 -0.18
C ARG A 6 -48.70 13.01 -1.50
N GLN A 7 -47.85 13.01 -2.54
CA GLN A 7 -48.09 12.80 -3.99
C GLN A 7 -48.18 14.05 -4.90
N PRO A 8 -48.16 13.90 -6.25
CA PRO A 8 -46.93 14.02 -7.04
C PRO A 8 -47.10 15.01 -8.21
N PHE A 9 -46.04 15.70 -8.63
CA PHE A 9 -46.09 16.44 -9.89
C PHE A 9 -45.74 15.50 -11.05
N ALA A 10 -46.74 14.72 -11.48
CA ALA A 10 -46.81 14.19 -12.83
C ALA A 10 -47.80 15.08 -13.61
N LEU A 11 -47.28 15.96 -14.48
CA LEU A 11 -48.09 16.69 -15.43
C LEU A 11 -47.27 17.04 -16.69
N CYS A 12 -47.89 16.75 -17.85
CA CYS A 12 -47.47 17.05 -19.22
C CYS A 12 -46.31 16.18 -19.76
N CYS A 13 -46.43 15.40 -20.84
CA CYS A 13 -47.26 15.56 -22.04
C CYS A 13 -47.72 14.21 -22.59
N VAL A 14 -49.03 14.07 -22.82
CA VAL A 14 -49.56 13.10 -23.78
C VAL A 14 -49.52 13.76 -25.15
N VAL A 15 -48.68 13.27 -26.06
CA VAL A 15 -48.96 13.31 -27.50
C VAL A 15 -48.63 11.94 -28.06
N ALA A 16 -49.67 11.14 -28.30
CA ALA A 16 -49.59 9.94 -29.10
C ALA A 16 -49.60 10.35 -30.58
N LEU A 17 -48.49 10.10 -31.28
CA LEU A 17 -48.44 10.04 -32.74
C LEU A 17 -47.75 8.73 -33.14
N LEU A 18 -48.52 7.86 -33.78
CA LEU A 18 -48.07 6.58 -34.31
C LEU A 18 -47.05 6.81 -35.42
N VAL A 19 -45.80 6.40 -35.19
CA VAL A 19 -44.83 6.09 -36.25
C VAL A 19 -44.20 4.75 -35.92
N THR A 20 -44.47 3.78 -36.80
CA THR A 20 -43.75 2.51 -36.87
C THR A 20 -42.33 2.76 -37.38
N GLY A 21 -41.30 2.42 -36.61
CA GLY A 21 -39.92 2.32 -37.12
C GLY A 21 -38.83 2.84 -36.17
N SER A 22 -37.93 1.93 -35.80
CA SER A 22 -36.65 2.14 -35.10
C SER A 22 -36.69 2.46 -33.60
N LEU A 23 -36.56 1.41 -32.78
CA LEU A 23 -36.19 1.46 -31.36
C LEU A 23 -34.69 1.80 -31.21
N ALA A 24 -34.28 3.03 -31.57
CA ALA A 24 -32.85 3.39 -31.52
C ALA A 24 -32.54 4.84 -31.12
N ALA A 25 -33.47 5.59 -30.51
CA ALA A 25 -33.17 6.99 -30.14
C ALA A 25 -33.94 7.49 -28.91
N CYS A 26 -34.08 6.64 -27.89
CA CYS A 26 -34.55 7.04 -26.57
C CYS A 26 -33.69 6.37 -25.49
N GLN A 27 -32.36 6.38 -25.67
CA GLN A 27 -31.49 6.43 -24.50
C GLN A 27 -31.88 7.71 -23.78
N THR A 28 -32.43 7.55 -22.58
CA THR A 28 -32.97 8.70 -21.88
C THR A 28 -31.82 9.61 -21.48
N ALA A 29 -32.05 10.93 -21.47
CA ALA A 29 -31.05 11.90 -21.03
C ALA A 29 -30.55 11.66 -19.59
N GLU A 30 -31.24 10.79 -18.84
CA GLU A 30 -30.87 10.29 -17.52
C GLU A 30 -29.78 9.21 -17.62
N GLU A 31 -29.90 8.21 -18.51
CA GLU A 31 -28.83 7.23 -18.77
C GLU A 31 -27.59 7.89 -19.37
N ALA A 32 -27.76 8.89 -20.26
CA ALA A 32 -26.62 9.63 -20.81
C ALA A 32 -25.97 10.58 -19.77
N ALA A 33 -26.72 11.02 -18.75
CA ALA A 33 -26.18 11.82 -17.65
C ALA A 33 -25.58 10.94 -16.54
N GLU A 34 -26.06 9.70 -16.40
CA GLU A 34 -25.46 8.66 -15.56
C GLU A 34 -24.14 8.21 -16.19
N GLU A 35 -24.09 7.84 -17.46
CA GLU A 35 -22.86 7.47 -18.19
C GLU A 35 -21.86 8.62 -18.25
N ALA A 36 -22.29 9.86 -18.51
CA ALA A 36 -21.41 11.03 -18.45
C ALA A 36 -21.01 11.41 -17.01
N GLY A 37 -21.81 11.03 -16.01
CA GLY A 37 -21.45 11.13 -14.60
C GLY A 37 -20.51 10.00 -14.17
N GLU A 38 -20.61 8.84 -14.82
CA GLU A 38 -19.77 7.65 -14.65
C GLU A 38 -18.36 7.96 -15.22
N GLU A 39 -18.26 8.44 -16.45
CA GLU A 39 -16.96 8.85 -17.00
C GLU A 39 -16.37 10.09 -16.29
N ALA A 40 -17.21 11.01 -15.80
CA ALA A 40 -16.72 12.17 -15.06
C ALA A 40 -16.33 11.86 -13.60
N TYR A 41 -16.89 10.82 -12.94
CA TYR A 41 -16.30 10.37 -11.68
C TYR A 41 -15.08 9.50 -11.94
N GLU A 42 -15.01 8.73 -13.02
CA GLU A 42 -13.84 7.91 -13.36
C GLU A 42 -12.64 8.81 -13.70
N GLU A 43 -12.82 9.88 -14.49
CA GLU A 43 -11.77 10.88 -14.78
C GLU A 43 -11.34 11.67 -13.53
N VAL A 44 -12.25 11.89 -12.57
CA VAL A 44 -11.94 12.59 -11.30
C VAL A 44 -11.42 11.62 -10.23
N ALA A 45 -11.76 10.33 -10.31
CA ALA A 45 -11.22 9.26 -9.47
C ALA A 45 -9.81 8.87 -9.91
N ASP A 46 -9.48 8.94 -11.21
CA ASP A 46 -8.11 8.82 -11.72
C ASP A 46 -7.23 9.99 -11.23
N LEU A 47 -7.79 11.18 -11.08
CA LEU A 47 -7.10 12.35 -10.50
C LEU A 47 -6.91 12.25 -8.97
N TYR A 48 -7.47 11.22 -8.35
CA TYR A 48 -7.34 10.85 -6.93
C TYR A 48 -7.04 9.36 -6.75
N GLN A 49 -6.52 8.67 -7.77
CA GLN A 49 -5.76 7.45 -7.52
C GLN A 49 -4.49 7.94 -6.86
N ASP A 50 -4.42 7.79 -5.55
CA ASP A 50 -3.25 8.13 -4.75
C ASP A 50 -2.06 7.43 -5.41
N ASP A 51 -1.15 8.19 -6.03
CA ASP A 51 0.17 7.68 -6.41
C ASP A 51 0.85 7.31 -5.08
N TYR A 52 0.92 6.02 -4.77
CA TYR A 52 1.60 5.50 -3.59
C TYR A 52 2.60 4.42 -3.99
N LEU A 53 3.61 4.24 -3.15
CA LEU A 53 4.51 3.12 -3.32
C LEU A 53 3.89 1.86 -2.73
N ALA A 54 3.98 0.78 -3.48
CA ALA A 54 3.57 -0.54 -3.07
C ALA A 54 4.70 -1.54 -3.29
N VAL A 55 4.58 -2.70 -2.64
CA VAL A 55 5.53 -3.79 -2.77
C VAL A 55 4.83 -5.13 -2.60
N GLU A 56 4.98 -6.01 -3.58
CA GLU A 56 4.68 -7.44 -3.42
C GLU A 56 5.89 -8.12 -2.78
N ILE A 57 5.68 -8.78 -1.65
CA ILE A 57 6.72 -9.41 -0.83
C ILE A 57 6.68 -10.91 -1.10
N GLU A 58 7.77 -11.43 -1.65
CA GLU A 58 7.93 -12.85 -1.96
C GLU A 58 9.00 -13.52 -1.08
N ASP A 59 8.92 -14.85 -1.00
CA ASP A 59 9.89 -15.69 -0.29
C ASP A 59 11.31 -15.59 -0.88
N THR A 60 12.31 -15.28 -0.04
CA THR A 60 13.70 -15.14 -0.49
C THR A 60 14.40 -16.48 -0.80
N GLN A 61 13.87 -17.60 -0.30
CA GLN A 61 14.46 -18.92 -0.41
C GLN A 61 13.78 -19.80 -1.46
N ALA A 62 12.76 -19.27 -2.16
CA ALA A 62 12.02 -19.95 -3.22
C ALA A 62 11.38 -21.29 -2.80
N ASP A 63 11.12 -21.49 -1.51
CA ASP A 63 10.31 -22.61 -1.02
C ASP A 63 8.80 -22.29 -1.03
N GLY A 64 8.46 -21.02 -1.28
CA GLY A 64 7.11 -20.52 -1.57
C GLY A 64 6.24 -20.34 -0.34
N ASN A 65 6.83 -20.23 0.85
CA ASN A 65 6.06 -20.15 2.09
C ASN A 65 5.64 -18.72 2.42
N ILE A 66 6.45 -17.71 2.08
CA ILE A 66 6.19 -16.31 2.39
C ILE A 66 5.59 -15.56 1.20
N GLY A 67 4.54 -14.80 1.47
CA GLY A 67 3.86 -13.95 0.51
C GLY A 67 3.13 -12.81 1.20
N GLY A 68 3.10 -11.63 0.59
CA GLY A 68 2.40 -10.49 1.15
C GLY A 68 2.46 -9.24 0.29
N VAL A 69 1.86 -8.17 0.79
CA VAL A 69 1.89 -6.85 0.17
C VAL A 69 2.02 -5.79 1.25
N ALA A 70 2.69 -4.69 0.94
CA ALA A 70 2.67 -3.49 1.75
C ALA A 70 2.52 -2.24 0.87
N ARG A 71 1.81 -1.24 1.38
CA ARG A 71 1.62 0.07 0.78
C ARG A 71 2.16 1.18 1.67
N PHE A 72 2.66 2.23 1.05
CA PHE A 72 3.33 3.36 1.65
C PHE A 72 2.69 4.65 1.11
N THR A 73 1.88 5.32 1.93
CA THR A 73 1.16 6.54 1.57
C THR A 73 1.61 7.72 2.42
N TYR A 74 1.73 8.91 1.82
CA TYR A 74 2.09 10.13 2.54
C TYR A 74 0.94 11.13 2.49
N ASP A 75 0.58 11.70 3.64
CA ASP A 75 -0.45 12.73 3.73
C ASP A 75 0.18 14.12 3.90
N ASP A 76 0.20 14.89 2.81
CA ASP A 76 0.71 16.27 2.76
C ASP A 76 0.04 17.21 3.78
N GLN A 77 -1.19 16.93 4.20
CA GLN A 77 -1.93 17.79 5.12
C GLN A 77 -1.49 17.59 6.57
N SER A 78 -1.21 16.35 6.96
CA SER A 78 -0.76 15.99 8.31
C SER A 78 0.76 15.94 8.44
N GLY A 79 1.48 15.72 7.34
CA GLY A 79 2.90 15.41 7.34
C GLY A 79 3.22 13.99 7.83
N GLU A 80 2.23 13.10 7.80
CA GLU A 80 2.37 11.72 8.28
C GLU A 80 2.60 10.75 7.11
N ALA A 81 3.59 9.89 7.30
CA ALA A 81 3.82 8.72 6.48
C ALA A 81 3.06 7.53 7.07
N TYR A 82 2.31 6.83 6.25
CA TYR A 82 1.50 5.67 6.61
C TYR A 82 2.02 4.43 5.91
N VAL A 83 2.13 3.34 6.66
CA VAL A 83 2.46 2.03 6.11
C VAL A 83 1.40 1.05 6.55
N GLN A 84 0.86 0.31 5.59
CA GLN A 84 -0.07 -0.79 5.85
C GLN A 84 0.37 -2.00 5.06
N GLY A 85 0.23 -3.19 5.65
CA GLY A 85 0.59 -4.40 4.94
C GLY A 85 0.06 -5.67 5.59
N ARG A 86 0.17 -6.73 4.80
CA ARG A 86 -0.17 -8.08 5.20
C ARG A 86 0.90 -9.03 4.67
N VAL A 87 1.53 -9.79 5.56
CA VAL A 87 2.52 -10.81 5.22
C VAL A 87 2.12 -12.13 5.83
N THR A 88 2.16 -13.19 5.03
CA THR A 88 1.79 -14.55 5.41
C THR A 88 3.00 -15.48 5.35
N GLY A 89 2.89 -16.66 5.98
CA GLY A 89 3.96 -17.66 5.97
C GLY A 89 5.08 -17.47 6.98
N LEU A 90 4.95 -16.49 7.87
CA LEU A 90 5.95 -16.19 8.90
C LEU A 90 5.86 -17.18 10.07
N GLU A 91 6.95 -17.30 10.82
CA GLU A 91 6.87 -17.92 12.14
C GLU A 91 6.07 -17.01 13.11
N PRO A 92 5.35 -17.55 14.12
CA PRO A 92 4.66 -16.68 15.08
C PRO A 92 5.65 -15.84 15.90
N GLY A 93 5.54 -14.52 15.86
CA GLY A 93 6.49 -13.66 16.56
C GLY A 93 6.63 -12.25 15.99
N LEU A 94 7.72 -11.59 16.38
CA LEU A 94 8.15 -10.30 15.83
C LEU A 94 9.18 -10.55 14.74
N HIS A 95 9.05 -9.80 13.66
CA HIS A 95 9.90 -9.86 12.48
C HIS A 95 10.38 -8.46 12.13
N GLY A 96 11.69 -8.27 11.99
CA GLY A 96 12.26 -7.02 11.50
C GLY A 96 11.70 -6.66 10.12
N PHE A 97 11.36 -5.39 9.91
CA PHE A 97 10.78 -4.88 8.67
C PHE A 97 11.56 -3.63 8.28
N HIS A 98 12.25 -3.67 7.14
CA HIS A 98 13.18 -2.61 6.75
C HIS A 98 13.11 -2.31 5.25
N VAL A 99 13.41 -1.07 4.89
CA VAL A 99 13.70 -0.67 3.51
C VAL A 99 15.21 -0.68 3.31
N HIS A 100 15.66 -1.32 2.24
CA HIS A 100 17.05 -1.55 1.90
C HIS A 100 17.51 -0.64 0.76
N GLU A 101 18.82 -0.39 0.68
CA GLU A 101 19.39 0.62 -0.21
C GLU A 101 19.21 0.33 -1.71
N ASN A 102 19.11 -0.94 -2.12
CA ASN A 102 18.92 -1.34 -3.52
C ASN A 102 17.59 -2.10 -3.72
N GLY A 103 16.86 -1.79 -4.79
CA GLY A 103 15.67 -2.53 -5.24
C GLY A 103 15.99 -3.88 -5.88
N SER A 104 16.63 -4.78 -5.14
CA SER A 104 16.95 -6.12 -5.65
C SER A 104 16.82 -7.22 -4.61
N CYS A 105 15.95 -8.18 -4.88
CA CYS A 105 15.80 -9.41 -4.10
C CYS A 105 16.77 -10.52 -4.51
N ALA A 106 17.75 -10.24 -5.37
CA ALA A 106 18.66 -11.25 -5.88
C ALA A 106 19.60 -11.79 -4.77
N MET A 107 19.89 -13.08 -4.85
CA MET A 107 20.95 -13.73 -4.07
C MET A 107 22.30 -13.05 -4.36
N GLN A 108 23.05 -12.70 -3.32
CA GLN A 108 24.42 -12.18 -3.46
C GLN A 108 25.30 -12.82 -2.38
N ASP A 109 26.48 -13.30 -2.77
CA ASP A 109 27.47 -13.92 -1.87
C ASP A 109 26.90 -15.03 -0.97
N GLY A 110 25.91 -15.78 -1.47
CA GLY A 110 25.24 -16.86 -0.74
C GLY A 110 24.20 -16.39 0.29
N THR A 111 23.87 -15.10 0.30
CA THR A 111 22.84 -14.51 1.15
C THR A 111 21.55 -14.28 0.34
N PRO A 112 20.41 -14.89 0.73
CA PRO A 112 19.11 -14.60 0.12
C PRO A 112 18.80 -13.10 0.18
N ALA A 113 18.35 -12.52 -0.94
CA ALA A 113 18.18 -11.08 -1.11
C ALA A 113 19.40 -10.24 -0.71
N GLY A 114 20.63 -10.78 -0.83
CA GLY A 114 21.87 -10.08 -0.50
C GLY A 114 22.11 -8.82 -1.35
N ALA A 115 21.63 -8.81 -2.59
CA ALA A 115 21.78 -7.69 -3.52
C ALA A 115 21.05 -6.42 -3.06
N ALA A 116 20.08 -6.54 -2.14
CA ALA A 116 19.39 -5.40 -1.53
C ALA A 116 20.35 -4.48 -0.75
N GLY A 117 21.51 -4.99 -0.33
CA GLY A 117 22.48 -4.21 0.45
C GLY A 117 22.09 -4.06 1.92
N GLY A 118 22.54 -2.99 2.56
CA GLY A 118 22.17 -2.59 3.93
C GLY A 118 20.80 -1.92 4.00
N HIS A 119 20.41 -1.48 5.21
CA HIS A 119 19.23 -0.63 5.37
C HIS A 119 19.48 0.70 4.65
N TYR A 120 18.43 1.30 4.10
CA TYR A 120 18.55 2.60 3.46
C TYR A 120 18.95 3.67 4.50
N ASN A 121 20.15 4.21 4.35
CA ASN A 121 20.76 5.13 5.29
C ASN A 121 21.50 6.28 4.56
N PRO A 122 20.76 7.28 4.04
CA PRO A 122 21.37 8.43 3.37
C PRO A 122 22.15 9.35 4.32
N ASP A 123 21.82 9.33 5.62
CA ASP A 123 22.34 10.26 6.63
C ASP A 123 23.55 9.74 7.41
N ASP A 124 23.99 8.50 7.13
CA ASP A 124 25.07 7.82 7.87
C ASP A 124 24.79 7.71 9.39
N SER A 125 23.51 7.55 9.72
CA SER A 125 23.01 7.38 11.09
C SER A 125 23.24 5.96 11.60
N PRO A 126 23.29 5.72 12.91
CA PRO A 126 23.24 4.36 13.44
C PRO A 126 21.85 3.74 13.19
N HIS A 127 21.75 2.42 13.28
CA HIS A 127 20.45 1.75 13.35
C HIS A 127 19.72 2.14 14.65
N GLY A 128 18.39 2.31 14.58
CA GLY A 128 17.56 2.75 15.71
C GLY A 128 16.10 2.26 15.66
N ALA A 129 15.31 2.73 16.62
CA ALA A 129 13.87 2.46 16.71
C ALA A 129 13.07 3.39 15.78
N PRO A 130 11.88 2.99 15.29
CA PRO A 130 11.05 3.87 14.45
C PRO A 130 10.66 5.20 15.09
N ASP A 131 10.60 5.25 16.42
CA ASP A 131 10.24 6.44 17.20
C ASP A 131 11.46 7.34 17.52
N ASP A 132 12.67 6.97 17.11
CA ASP A 132 13.85 7.84 17.22
C ASP A 132 13.76 8.98 16.20
N ASP A 133 14.31 10.15 16.55
CA ASP A 133 14.24 11.36 15.74
C ASP A 133 14.89 11.14 14.35
N ASP A 134 14.38 11.84 13.33
CA ASP A 134 14.94 11.79 11.98
C ASP A 134 16.44 12.17 11.99
N GLY A 135 17.25 11.37 11.31
CA GLY A 135 18.71 11.47 11.33
C GLY A 135 19.39 10.80 12.53
N GLU A 136 18.66 10.25 13.51
CA GLU A 136 19.23 9.42 14.60
C GLU A 136 19.09 7.90 14.35
N ARG A 137 18.35 7.52 13.31
CA ARG A 137 18.16 6.13 12.84
C ARG A 137 18.38 6.03 11.33
N HIS A 138 18.49 4.83 10.77
CA HIS A 138 18.40 4.71 9.32
C HIS A 138 16.99 5.10 8.85
N VAL A 139 16.88 5.80 7.72
CA VAL A 139 15.58 6.09 7.09
C VAL A 139 14.80 4.80 6.83
N GLY A 140 15.50 3.72 6.47
CA GLY A 140 14.94 2.39 6.25
C GLY A 140 14.57 1.57 7.48
N ASP A 141 14.69 2.10 8.71
CA ASP A 141 14.35 1.38 9.95
C ASP A 141 12.84 1.50 10.28
N PHE A 142 12.04 0.48 9.97
CA PHE A 142 10.60 0.44 10.28
C PHE A 142 10.28 -0.49 11.47
N GLY A 143 11.31 -1.03 12.12
CA GLY A 143 11.19 -1.81 13.35
C GLY A 143 10.62 -3.20 13.13
N ASN A 144 9.50 -3.53 13.78
CA ASN A 144 8.95 -4.89 13.77
C ASN A 144 7.49 -4.96 13.33
N ILE A 145 7.17 -5.95 12.50
CA ILE A 145 5.82 -6.45 12.26
C ILE A 145 5.56 -7.71 13.11
N ARG A 146 4.30 -7.98 13.46
CA ARG A 146 3.94 -9.08 14.36
C ARG A 146 3.07 -10.13 13.68
N ALA A 147 3.63 -11.31 13.47
CA ALA A 147 2.90 -12.47 13.00
C ALA A 147 2.11 -13.15 14.14
N ASN A 148 0.86 -13.49 13.86
CA ASN A 148 -0.01 -14.23 14.77
C ASN A 148 0.32 -15.74 14.75
N SER A 149 -0.47 -16.55 15.48
CA SER A 149 -0.23 -18.01 15.58
C SER A 149 -0.37 -18.77 14.26
N ASN A 150 -0.98 -18.16 13.24
CA ASN A 150 -1.15 -18.72 11.91
C ASN A 150 -0.07 -18.23 10.94
N GLY A 151 0.93 -17.48 11.42
CA GLY A 151 2.00 -16.94 10.58
C GLY A 151 1.58 -15.74 9.72
N VAL A 152 0.51 -15.05 10.12
CA VAL A 152 0.00 -13.86 9.42
C VAL A 152 0.31 -12.61 10.24
N ALA A 153 1.04 -11.68 9.65
CA ALA A 153 1.28 -10.34 10.15
C ALA A 153 0.41 -9.35 9.37
N GLU A 154 -0.58 -8.78 10.04
CA GLU A 154 -1.38 -7.64 9.56
C GLU A 154 -0.94 -6.42 10.35
N PHE A 155 -0.52 -5.36 9.67
CA PHE A 155 0.05 -4.18 10.32
C PHE A 155 -0.40 -2.90 9.64
N ALA A 156 -0.53 -1.87 10.46
CA ALA A 156 -0.71 -0.49 10.04
C ALA A 156 -0.06 0.41 11.09
N PHE A 157 0.80 1.32 10.66
CA PHE A 157 1.45 2.29 11.54
C PHE A 157 1.74 3.58 10.77
N SER A 158 1.86 4.68 11.51
CA SER A 158 2.28 5.98 10.98
C SER A 158 3.50 6.48 11.71
N TYR A 159 4.27 7.34 11.04
CA TYR A 159 5.37 8.09 11.64
C TYR A 159 5.52 9.43 10.93
N VAL A 160 6.09 10.40 11.63
CA VAL A 160 6.40 11.71 11.06
C VAL A 160 7.72 11.59 10.32
N ARG A 161 7.80 12.19 9.13
CA ARG A 161 9.04 12.32 8.36
C ARG A 161 9.28 13.79 8.03
N ASP A 162 10.55 14.17 8.03
CA ASP A 162 11.00 15.47 7.54
C ASP A 162 10.94 15.56 6.01
N GLU A 163 11.05 14.43 5.31
CA GLU A 163 10.89 14.33 3.85
C GLU A 163 9.41 14.23 3.46
N PRO A 164 8.93 15.09 2.54
CA PRO A 164 7.51 15.24 2.25
C PRO A 164 6.93 14.17 1.30
N ASP A 165 7.62 13.05 1.07
CA ASP A 165 7.10 11.95 0.26
C ASP A 165 7.88 10.63 0.47
N PHE A 166 7.42 9.60 -0.24
CA PHE A 166 8.11 8.32 -0.35
C PHE A 166 8.98 8.19 -1.60
N GLY A 167 9.15 9.23 -2.41
CA GLY A 167 9.96 9.19 -3.63
C GLY A 167 11.42 8.82 -3.35
N SER A 168 11.96 9.15 -2.17
CA SER A 168 13.29 8.69 -1.75
C SER A 168 13.39 7.17 -1.57
N LEU A 169 12.26 6.46 -1.44
CA LEU A 169 12.14 5.00 -1.30
C LEU A 169 11.76 4.28 -2.60
N GLU A 170 11.46 5.00 -3.68
CA GLU A 170 11.25 4.40 -4.99
C GLU A 170 12.50 3.59 -5.40
N ASP A 171 12.31 2.48 -6.12
CA ASP A 171 13.38 1.58 -6.56
C ASP A 171 14.24 0.97 -5.43
N ARG A 172 13.72 0.96 -4.20
CA ARG A 172 14.30 0.24 -3.06
C ARG A 172 13.64 -1.10 -2.85
N ALA A 173 14.17 -1.90 -1.93
CA ALA A 173 13.55 -3.17 -1.56
C ALA A 173 13.07 -3.14 -0.12
N VAL A 174 11.88 -3.68 0.14
CA VAL A 174 11.45 -4.04 1.49
C VAL A 174 11.97 -5.43 1.81
N LEU A 175 12.56 -5.60 3.00
CA LEU A 175 12.88 -6.91 3.57
C LEU A 175 12.08 -7.17 4.85
N VAL A 176 11.58 -8.40 4.93
CA VAL A 176 11.09 -9.02 6.16
C VAL A 176 12.17 -9.96 6.69
N HIS A 177 12.55 -9.79 7.94
CA HIS A 177 13.53 -10.63 8.63
C HIS A 177 12.86 -11.77 9.40
N GLY A 178 13.56 -12.89 9.55
CA GLY A 178 13.06 -14.10 10.20
C GLY A 178 12.94 -13.98 11.72
N GLY A 179 13.61 -13.00 12.34
CA GLY A 179 13.59 -12.76 13.77
C GLY A 179 13.29 -11.31 14.12
N ARG A 180 13.20 -11.07 15.43
CA ARG A 180 12.94 -9.77 16.01
C ARG A 180 14.12 -8.82 15.79
N ASP A 181 13.81 -7.61 15.34
CA ASP A 181 14.69 -6.45 15.46
C ASP A 181 14.74 -5.95 16.93
N ASP A 182 15.94 -5.90 17.50
CA ASP A 182 16.21 -5.43 18.86
C ASP A 182 16.34 -3.91 19.01
N LEU A 183 16.26 -3.16 17.91
CA LEU A 183 16.26 -1.69 17.81
C LEU A 183 17.56 -1.02 18.31
N SER A 184 18.66 -1.76 18.44
CA SER A 184 19.89 -1.20 19.05
C SER A 184 21.19 -1.80 18.54
N SER A 185 21.21 -3.08 18.19
CA SER A 185 22.39 -3.78 17.70
C SER A 185 22.81 -3.22 16.34
N GLN A 186 24.07 -2.79 16.23
CA GLN A 186 24.59 -2.29 14.97
C GLN A 186 25.10 -3.42 14.06
N PRO A 187 24.97 -3.28 12.73
CA PRO A 187 24.33 -2.18 12.01
C PRO A 187 22.85 -2.44 11.67
N SER A 188 22.18 -3.47 12.22
CA SER A 188 20.91 -3.95 11.62
C SER A 188 19.97 -4.66 12.60
N GLY A 189 20.04 -4.33 13.89
CA GLY A 189 19.05 -4.77 14.88
C GLY A 189 19.07 -6.26 15.24
N ALA A 190 20.06 -7.01 14.75
CA ALA A 190 20.19 -8.46 14.95
C ALA A 190 18.94 -9.30 14.56
N ALA A 191 18.15 -8.83 13.60
CA ALA A 191 16.87 -9.44 13.18
C ALA A 191 17.00 -10.81 12.47
N GLY A 192 18.22 -11.30 12.23
CA GLY A 192 18.45 -12.63 11.66
C GLY A 192 18.29 -12.69 10.14
N ALA A 193 17.87 -13.86 9.63
CA ALA A 193 17.81 -14.16 8.21
C ALA A 193 16.83 -13.24 7.45
N ARG A 194 17.08 -13.02 6.15
CA ARG A 194 16.18 -12.31 5.24
C ARG A 194 15.19 -13.33 4.68
N VAL A 195 13.90 -13.21 4.98
CA VAL A 195 12.90 -14.26 4.69
C VAL A 195 11.85 -13.83 3.67
N GLY A 196 11.49 -12.54 3.63
CA GLY A 196 10.64 -11.96 2.58
C GLY A 196 11.33 -10.77 1.92
N CYS A 197 11.13 -10.57 0.62
CA CYS A 197 11.65 -9.44 -0.12
C CYS A 197 10.72 -9.00 -1.24
N GLY A 198 10.65 -7.70 -1.48
CA GLY A 198 10.00 -7.15 -2.68
C GLY A 198 10.63 -5.82 -3.09
N GLN A 199 10.64 -5.52 -4.38
CA GLN A 199 11.02 -4.21 -4.89
C GLN A 199 9.83 -3.26 -4.76
N MET A 200 10.07 -2.06 -4.23
CA MET A 200 9.10 -0.98 -4.16
C MET A 200 8.93 -0.36 -5.54
N THR A 201 7.67 -0.15 -5.94
CA THR A 201 7.27 0.42 -7.22
C THR A 201 5.95 1.17 -7.04
N ASP A 202 5.52 1.91 -8.07
CA ASP A 202 4.22 2.57 -8.06
C ASP A 202 3.08 1.56 -7.93
N SER A 203 2.00 1.98 -7.27
CA SER A 203 0.80 1.18 -6.99
C SER A 203 0.21 0.52 -8.24
N GLU A 204 0.29 1.18 -9.39
CA GLU A 204 -0.18 0.63 -10.67
C GLU A 204 0.50 -0.69 -11.08
N ASN A 205 1.66 -1.00 -10.49
CA ASN A 205 2.45 -2.18 -10.78
C ASN A 205 2.29 -3.31 -9.76
N VAL A 206 1.46 -3.14 -8.72
CA VAL A 206 1.28 -4.12 -7.64
C VAL A 206 -0.19 -4.48 -7.51
N ASP A 207 -0.48 -5.78 -7.44
CA ASP A 207 -1.79 -6.29 -7.05
C ASP A 207 -1.89 -6.24 -5.51
N ASP A 208 -2.62 -5.26 -4.99
CA ASP A 208 -2.79 -5.03 -3.56
C ASP A 208 -4.14 -5.53 -3.01
N ASP A 209 -4.87 -6.36 -3.76
CA ASP A 209 -6.15 -6.98 -3.36
C ASP A 209 -6.04 -7.72 -2.02
N MET A 210 -4.83 -8.18 -1.63
CA MET A 210 -4.58 -8.80 -0.32
C MET A 210 -4.88 -7.88 0.88
N LEU A 211 -4.91 -6.55 0.67
CA LEU A 211 -5.21 -5.55 1.68
C LEU A 211 -6.71 -5.27 1.83
N ASP A 212 -7.52 -5.56 0.80
CA ASP A 212 -8.98 -5.33 0.84
C ASP A 212 -9.69 -6.24 1.87
N ASP A 213 -9.06 -7.36 2.21
CA ASP A 213 -9.55 -8.36 3.16
C ASP A 213 -9.10 -8.13 4.62
N MET A 214 -8.36 -7.06 4.92
CA MET A 214 -7.90 -6.70 6.29
C MET A 214 -9.00 -6.03 7.13
#